data_AF-A0A822AQW0-F1
#
_entry.id   AF-A0A822AQW0-F1
#
_cell.length_a   1.000
_cell.length_b   1.000
_cell.length_c   1.000
_cell.angle_alpha   90.00
_cell.angle_beta   90.00
_cell.angle_gamma   90.00
#
_symmetry.space_group_name_H-M   'P 1'
#
loop_
_entity.id
_entity.type
_entity.pdbx_description
1 polymer ?
#
loop_
_entity_poly.entity_id
_entity_poly.type
_entity_poly.pdbx_seq_one_letter_code
_entity_poly.pdbx_strand_id
1 'polypeptide(L)'
;MLSIMKKRRDSSFANKTLITFSLIILIFNLYYFVTKTKTSLSSSGELSPNQCQLSMKESDDWFCELDSDWKRRKILHHIQDKRNRASNKRRTFFQNNWEPTIQCEFERRVGNIGDGGKWVCDMHRIVS
;
A
#
# COMPACT_ATOMS: atom_id res chain seq x y z
N MET A 1 -41.10 -3.37 -71.22
CA MET A 1 -41.41 -2.34 -70.20
C MET A 1 -40.99 -2.88 -68.84
N LEU A 2 -39.75 -2.64 -68.39
CA LEU A 2 -39.28 -3.07 -67.07
C LEU A 2 -38.36 -1.98 -66.50
N SER A 3 -38.92 -1.18 -65.59
CA SER A 3 -38.23 -0.14 -64.86
C SER A 3 -37.59 -0.75 -63.60
N ILE A 4 -36.26 -0.77 -63.55
CA ILE A 4 -35.49 -1.21 -62.38
C ILE A 4 -35.30 0.00 -61.46
N MET A 5 -36.06 0.07 -60.37
CA MET A 5 -35.90 1.09 -59.34
C MET A 5 -34.65 0.81 -58.50
N LYS A 6 -33.62 1.64 -58.66
CA LYS A 6 -32.39 1.62 -57.86
C LYS A 6 -32.66 2.24 -56.48
N LYS A 7 -32.79 1.39 -55.46
CA LYS A 7 -32.97 1.78 -54.05
C LYS A 7 -31.73 2.54 -53.55
N ARG A 8 -31.85 3.86 -53.37
CA ARG A 8 -30.84 4.69 -52.67
C ARG A 8 -30.77 4.23 -51.22
N ARG A 9 -29.58 3.79 -50.79
CA ARG A 9 -29.29 3.37 -49.42
C ARG A 9 -28.85 4.63 -48.67
N ASP A 10 -29.65 5.09 -47.71
CA ASP A 10 -29.37 6.33 -46.97
C ASP A 10 -28.09 6.19 -46.13
N SER A 11 -27.04 6.87 -46.57
CA SER A 11 -25.71 6.91 -45.95
C SER A 11 -25.74 7.40 -44.50
N SER A 12 -26.75 8.21 -44.13
CA SER A 12 -26.97 8.70 -42.77
C SER A 12 -27.24 7.58 -41.76
N PHE A 13 -27.98 6.53 -42.16
CA PHE A 13 -28.31 5.42 -41.26
C PHE A 13 -27.08 4.55 -40.98
N ALA A 14 -26.29 4.25 -42.02
CA ALA A 14 -25.05 3.48 -41.88
C ALA A 14 -24.02 4.19 -40.97
N ASN A 15 -23.94 5.52 -41.02
CA ASN A 15 -23.00 6.30 -40.21
C ASN A 15 -23.36 6.30 -38.71
N LYS A 16 -24.66 6.38 -38.39
CA LYS A 16 -25.15 6.28 -37.00
C LYS A 16 -24.89 4.89 -36.42
N THR A 17 -25.11 3.85 -37.22
CA THR A 17 -24.80 2.47 -36.82
C THR A 17 -23.30 2.30 -36.57
N LEU A 18 -22.43 2.86 -37.41
CA LEU A 18 -20.98 2.78 -37.21
C LEU A 18 -20.52 3.49 -35.92
N ILE A 19 -21.06 4.68 -35.63
CA ILE A 19 -20.73 5.45 -34.43
C ILE A 19 -21.17 4.71 -33.16
N THR A 20 -22.36 4.12 -33.17
CA THR A 20 -22.87 3.36 -32.00
C THR A 20 -22.03 2.12 -31.72
N PHE A 21 -21.61 1.37 -32.74
CA PHE A 21 -20.68 0.24 -32.56
C PHE A 21 -19.33 0.69 -32.00
N SER A 22 -18.77 1.80 -32.50
CA SER A 22 -17.49 2.35 -31.99
C SER A 22 -17.58 2.76 -30.51
N LEU A 23 -18.70 3.33 -30.08
CA LEU A 23 -18.92 3.69 -28.67
C LEU A 23 -19.01 2.46 -27.76
N ILE A 24 -19.70 1.40 -28.20
CA ILE A 24 -19.81 0.14 -27.45
C ILE A 24 -18.43 -0.50 -27.27
N ILE A 25 -17.61 -0.53 -28.32
CA ILE A 25 -16.24 -1.06 -28.26
C ILE A 25 -15.38 -0.25 -27.29
N LEU A 26 -15.48 1.08 -27.30
CA LEU A 26 -14.76 1.94 -26.36
C LEU A 26 -15.18 1.65 -24.91
N ILE A 27 -16.48 1.54 -24.64
CA ILE A 27 -16.99 1.22 -23.30
C ILE A 27 -16.48 -0.15 -22.83
N PHE A 28 -16.49 -1.15 -23.71
CA PHE A 28 -16.01 -2.49 -23.38
C PHE A 28 -14.51 -2.50 -23.07
N ASN A 29 -13.70 -1.78 -23.84
CA ASN A 29 -12.26 -1.63 -23.59
C ASN A 29 -11.98 -0.88 -22.29
N LEU A 30 -12.73 0.19 -22.00
CA LEU A 30 -12.61 0.92 -20.74
C LEU A 30 -12.99 0.03 -19.54
N TYR A 31 -14.08 -0.74 -19.65
CA TYR A 31 -14.46 -1.70 -18.63
C TYR A 31 -13.38 -2.77 -18.41
N TYR A 32 -12.87 -3.36 -19.49
CA TYR A 32 -11.78 -4.34 -19.42
C TYR A 32 -10.52 -3.74 -18.77
N PHE A 33 -10.14 -2.52 -19.14
CA PHE A 33 -8.99 -1.83 -18.55
C PHE A 33 -9.19 -1.57 -17.05
N VAL A 34 -10.37 -1.07 -16.63
CA VAL A 34 -10.70 -0.83 -15.22
C VAL A 34 -10.72 -2.13 -14.40
N THR A 35 -11.23 -3.23 -14.96
CA THR A 35 -11.20 -4.52 -14.26
C THR A 35 -9.79 -5.07 -14.12
N LYS A 36 -8.93 -4.90 -15.14
CA LYS A 36 -7.53 -5.34 -15.08
C LYS A 36 -6.68 -4.51 -14.11
N THR A 37 -6.93 -3.20 -13.99
CA THR A 37 -6.21 -2.35 -13.04
C THR A 37 -6.58 -2.62 -11.58
N LYS A 38 -7.83 -3.05 -11.30
CA LYS A 38 -8.24 -3.48 -9.96
C LYS A 38 -7.51 -4.73 -9.48
N THR A 39 -7.12 -5.63 -10.38
CA THR A 39 -6.43 -6.88 -10.02
C THR A 39 -4.95 -6.68 -9.67
N SER A 40 -4.36 -5.52 -9.97
CA SER A 40 -2.95 -5.21 -9.68
C SER A 40 -2.71 -4.34 -8.44
N LEU A 41 -3.76 -3.87 -7.76
CA LEU A 41 -3.66 -3.07 -6.54
C LEU A 41 -4.20 -3.82 -5.32
N SER A 42 -3.75 -5.07 -5.14
CA SER A 42 -3.92 -5.81 -3.90
C SER A 42 -2.68 -6.67 -3.65
N SER A 43 -1.53 -6.00 -3.56
CA SER A 43 -0.32 -6.59 -2.97
C SER A 43 -0.25 -6.34 -1.45
N SER A 44 -1.38 -6.03 -0.81
CA SER A 44 -1.60 -6.40 0.58
C SER A 44 -2.09 -7.84 0.55
N GLY A 45 -1.18 -8.80 0.49
CA GLY A 45 -1.55 -10.19 0.74
C GLY A 45 -2.23 -10.21 2.11
N GLU A 46 -3.52 -10.55 2.16
CA GLU A 46 -4.21 -10.73 3.43
C GLU A 46 -3.41 -11.78 4.21
N LEU A 47 -2.78 -11.34 5.30
CA LEU A 47 -2.07 -12.22 6.20
C LEU A 47 -3.10 -13.23 6.71
N SER A 48 -2.80 -14.52 6.55
CA SER A 48 -3.64 -15.56 7.14
C SER A 48 -3.75 -15.29 8.64
N PRO A 49 -4.92 -15.54 9.28
CA PRO A 49 -5.08 -15.35 10.72
C PRO A 49 -4.02 -16.07 11.56
N ASN A 50 -3.42 -17.14 11.03
CA ASN A 50 -2.35 -17.89 11.71
C ASN A 50 -0.97 -17.22 11.64
N GLN A 51 -0.81 -16.22 10.79
CA GLN A 51 0.47 -15.56 10.53
C GLN A 51 0.68 -14.29 11.35
N CYS A 52 -0.37 -13.71 11.96
CA CYS A 52 -0.29 -12.50 12.79
C CYS A 52 -0.85 -12.68 14.20
N GLN A 53 -0.96 -13.93 14.69
CA GLN A 53 -1.53 -14.23 16.01
C GLN A 53 -0.74 -13.55 17.13
N LEU A 54 0.59 -13.46 17.00
CA LEU A 54 1.44 -12.88 18.02
C LEU A 54 1.29 -11.36 18.07
N SER A 55 1.30 -10.70 16.91
CA SER A 55 1.15 -9.25 16.81
C SER A 55 -0.23 -8.81 17.28
N MET A 56 -1.30 -9.49 16.85
CA MET A 56 -2.67 -9.21 17.30
C MET A 56 -2.80 -9.36 18.83
N LYS A 57 -2.32 -10.48 19.37
CA LYS A 57 -2.40 -10.75 20.81
C LYS A 57 -1.64 -9.72 21.66
N GLU A 58 -0.43 -9.32 21.25
CA GLU A 58 0.41 -8.41 22.05
C GLU A 58 0.07 -6.93 21.84
N SER A 59 -0.71 -6.62 20.81
CA SER A 59 -1.12 -5.24 20.49
C SER A 59 -2.57 -4.93 20.85
N ASP A 60 -3.25 -5.81 21.60
CA ASP A 60 -4.68 -5.69 21.90
C ASP A 60 -5.53 -5.54 20.62
N ASP A 61 -5.29 -6.44 19.66
CA ASP A 61 -5.96 -6.52 18.36
C ASP A 61 -5.79 -5.27 17.46
N TRP A 62 -4.72 -4.50 17.68
CA TRP A 62 -4.46 -3.26 16.92
C TRP A 62 -3.60 -3.48 15.67
N PHE A 63 -2.61 -4.38 15.72
CA PHE A 63 -1.68 -4.65 14.62
C PHE A 63 -1.77 -6.11 14.17
N CYS A 64 -2.12 -6.33 12.89
CA CYS A 64 -1.91 -7.63 12.23
C CYS A 64 -0.71 -7.50 11.29
N GLU A 65 0.40 -8.09 11.72
CA GLU A 65 1.66 -8.18 10.98
C GLU A 65 2.22 -9.58 11.12
N LEU A 66 3.05 -10.02 10.16
CA LEU A 66 3.71 -11.32 10.23
C LEU A 66 4.41 -11.51 11.57
N ASP A 67 4.21 -12.67 12.20
CA ASP A 67 4.83 -13.01 13.48
C ASP A 67 6.37 -12.95 13.40
N SER A 68 6.95 -13.21 12.22
CA SER A 68 8.38 -13.02 11.96
C SER A 68 8.80 -11.57 12.12
N ASP A 69 8.02 -10.65 11.57
CA ASP A 69 8.34 -9.23 11.53
C ASP A 69 8.02 -8.56 12.87
N TRP A 70 6.96 -8.99 13.55
CA TRP A 70 6.69 -8.60 14.93
C TRP A 70 7.83 -8.98 15.87
N LYS A 71 8.34 -10.22 15.78
CA LYS A 71 9.52 -10.67 16.55
C LYS A 71 10.74 -9.82 16.22
N ARG A 72 10.99 -9.59 14.93
CA ARG A 72 12.12 -8.77 14.47
C ARG A 72 12.03 -7.33 14.98
N ARG A 73 10.85 -6.70 14.94
CA ARG A 73 10.60 -5.36 15.48
C ARG A 73 10.94 -5.30 16.96
N LYS A 74 10.50 -6.25 17.77
CA LYS A 74 10.83 -6.31 19.21
C LYS A 74 12.34 -6.40 19.45
N ILE A 75 13.05 -7.20 18.66
CA ILE A 75 14.52 -7.30 18.72
C ILE A 75 15.17 -5.94 18.39
N LEU A 76 14.76 -5.31 17.28
CA LEU A 76 15.27 -4.01 16.87
C LEU A 76 14.97 -2.93 17.91
N HIS A 77 13.77 -2.93 18.49
CA HIS A 77 13.37 -2.02 19.55
C HIS A 77 14.29 -2.17 20.77
N HIS A 78 14.51 -3.39 21.26
CA HIS A 78 15.40 -3.62 22.41
C HIS A 78 16.86 -3.19 22.16
N ILE A 79 17.38 -3.45 20.96
CA ILE A 79 18.75 -3.02 20.59
C ILE A 79 18.83 -1.48 20.56
N GLN A 80 17.81 -0.83 19.99
CA GLN A 80 17.77 0.62 19.82
C GLN A 80 17.48 1.36 21.12
N ASP A 81 16.57 0.87 21.95
CA ASP A 81 16.27 1.44 23.28
C ASP A 81 17.54 1.60 24.10
N LYS A 82 18.37 0.55 24.16
CA LYS A 82 19.67 0.60 24.86
C LYS A 82 20.61 1.67 24.30
N ARG A 83 20.63 1.87 22.98
CA ARG A 83 21.49 2.87 22.31
C ARG A 83 20.97 4.29 22.48
N ASN A 84 19.65 4.46 22.44
CA ASN A 84 18.99 5.76 22.34
C ASN A 84 18.69 6.37 23.72
N ARG A 85 18.91 5.62 24.80
CA ARG A 85 18.67 6.04 26.18
C ARG A 85 19.60 7.18 26.60
N ALA A 86 19.08 8.40 26.66
CA ALA A 86 19.85 9.61 26.94
C ALA A 86 19.95 9.98 28.44
N SER A 87 18.98 9.63 29.29
CA SER A 87 19.05 9.97 30.74
C SER A 87 18.21 9.08 31.65
N ASN A 88 18.77 8.65 32.78
CA ASN A 88 18.04 7.92 33.82
C ASN A 88 17.41 8.81 34.91
N LYS A 89 17.53 10.14 34.79
CA LYS A 89 16.96 11.06 35.78
C LYS A 89 15.44 11.02 35.68
N ARG A 90 14.75 10.59 36.75
CA ARG A 90 13.27 10.47 36.80
C ARG A 90 12.54 11.67 36.22
N ARG A 91 12.98 12.90 36.55
CA ARG A 91 12.31 14.14 36.12
C ARG A 91 12.31 14.36 34.61
N THR A 92 13.35 13.90 33.91
CA THR A 92 13.50 14.11 32.45
C THR A 92 13.48 12.79 31.69
N PHE A 93 13.15 11.68 32.35
CA PHE A 93 13.21 10.35 31.74
C PHE A 93 12.31 10.26 30.50
N PHE A 94 11.03 10.61 30.63
CA PHE A 94 10.12 10.55 29.49
C PHE A 94 10.52 11.52 28.39
N GLN A 95 10.90 12.75 28.71
CA GLN A 95 11.32 13.74 27.71
C GLN A 95 12.54 13.28 26.89
N ASN A 96 13.44 12.51 27.51
CA ASN A 96 14.72 12.14 26.91
C ASN A 96 14.76 10.71 26.35
N ASN A 97 13.79 9.86 26.69
CA ASN A 97 13.81 8.45 26.32
C ASN A 97 12.47 7.93 25.79
N TRP A 98 11.38 8.71 25.89
CA TRP A 98 10.12 8.35 25.27
C TRP A 98 10.15 8.72 23.79
N GLU A 99 10.16 7.71 22.93
CA GLU A 99 9.99 7.86 21.48
C GLU A 99 8.90 6.87 21.04
N PRO A 100 7.83 7.30 20.35
CA PRO A 100 6.81 6.40 19.84
C PRO A 100 7.40 5.51 18.73
N THR A 101 7.20 4.19 18.82
CA THR A 101 7.85 3.18 17.96
C THR A 101 6.93 2.62 16.87
N ILE A 102 5.96 3.43 16.41
CA ILE A 102 4.78 2.90 15.72
C ILE A 102 4.54 3.65 14.40
N GLN A 103 5.57 3.75 13.56
CA GLN A 103 5.39 4.32 12.22
C GLN A 103 5.56 3.28 11.12
N CYS A 104 6.44 2.28 11.28
CA CYS A 104 6.66 1.26 10.24
C CYS A 104 7.35 -0.03 10.73
N GLU A 105 7.25 -1.07 9.90
CA GLU A 105 7.72 -2.44 10.17
C GLU A 105 9.20 -2.53 10.56
N PHE A 106 10.06 -1.79 9.88
CA PHE A 106 11.51 -1.80 10.06
C PHE A 106 12.07 -0.44 10.43
N GLU A 107 11.43 0.23 11.39
CA GLU A 107 11.82 1.54 11.86
C GLU A 107 13.20 1.50 12.56
N ARG A 108 14.13 2.35 12.10
CA ARG A 108 15.45 2.52 12.72
C ARG A 108 15.80 3.97 12.89
N ARG A 109 16.33 4.32 14.07
CA ARG A 109 16.92 5.64 14.32
C ARG A 109 18.26 5.74 13.62
N VAL A 110 18.43 6.83 12.87
CA VAL A 110 19.69 7.22 12.22
C VAL A 110 20.19 8.50 12.87
N GLY A 111 21.51 8.58 13.10
CA GLY A 111 22.16 9.72 13.77
C GLY A 111 22.44 9.48 15.26
N ASN A 112 23.08 10.47 15.89
CA ASN A 112 23.46 10.42 17.30
C ASN A 112 22.31 10.83 18.23
N ILE A 113 22.52 10.61 19.52
CA ILE A 113 21.65 11.14 20.58
C ILE A 113 21.70 12.68 20.51
N GLY A 114 20.54 13.33 20.36
CA GLY A 114 20.42 14.79 20.32
C GLY A 114 20.30 15.40 18.91
N ASP A 115 20.52 14.65 17.84
CA ASP A 115 20.45 15.16 16.44
C ASP A 115 19.02 15.48 15.95
N GLY A 116 18.01 15.36 16.82
CA GLY A 116 16.59 15.30 16.45
C GLY A 116 16.27 13.94 15.83
N GLY A 117 15.26 13.23 16.34
CA GLY A 117 14.95 11.88 15.90
C GLY A 117 14.70 11.79 14.40
N LYS A 118 15.62 11.17 13.66
CA LYS A 118 15.43 10.80 12.26
C LYS A 118 15.21 9.30 12.21
N TRP A 119 13.96 8.90 12.07
CA TRP A 119 13.57 7.51 11.89
C TRP A 119 13.45 7.21 10.40
N VAL A 120 14.00 6.07 9.99
CA VAL A 120 13.95 5.60 8.61
C VAL A 120 13.27 4.25 8.60
N CYS A 121 12.29 4.13 7.71
CA CYS A 121 11.59 2.88 7.43
C CYS A 121 12.34 2.09 6.37
N ASP A 122 12.45 0.77 6.57
CA ASP A 122 12.99 -0.16 5.60
C ASP A 122 14.33 0.28 4.97
N MET A 123 15.29 0.56 5.85
CA MET A 123 16.62 1.01 5.44
C MET A 123 17.32 0.02 4.49
N HIS A 124 16.89 -1.25 4.44
CA HIS A 124 17.43 -2.25 3.52
C HIS A 124 17.13 -1.94 2.05
N ARG A 125 16.08 -1.15 1.75
CA ARG A 125 15.76 -0.71 0.38
C ARG A 125 16.55 0.50 -0.09
N ILE A 126 17.19 1.24 0.81
CA ILE A 126 17.87 2.51 0.49
C ILE A 126 19.34 2.28 0.10
N VAL A 127 19.95 1.18 0.56
CA VAL A 127 21.37 0.85 0.34
C VAL A 127 21.59 -0.18 -0.78
N SER A 128 20.60 -0.39 -1.66
CA SER A 128 20.70 -1.27 -2.84
C SER A 128 21.21 -0.53 -4.07
#